data_AF-A0A527YE22-F1
#
_entry.id   AF-A0A527YE22-F1
#
_cell.length_a   1.000
_cell.length_b   1.000
_cell.length_c   1.000
_cell.angle_alpha   90.00
_cell.angle_beta   90.00
_cell.angle_gamma   90.00
#
_symmetry.space_group_name_H-M   'P 1'
#
loop_
_entity.id
_entity.type
_entity.pdbx_description
1 polymer ?
#
loop_
_entity_poly.entity_id
_entity_poly.type
_entity_poly.pdbx_seq_one_letter_code
_entity_poly.pdbx_strand_id
1 'polypeptide(L)' 'VEEVVCVDTAPNGASRLGGLTDLACVRFVVPEGAIAPALANVLAGVDAAIDLLPQPLMREAVQAAITTRTPLVTTNYG' A
#
# COMPACT_ATOMS: atom_id res chain seq x y z
N VAL A 1 5.38 -3.70 -14.89
CA VAL A 1 5.14 -2.68 -13.86
C VAL A 1 6.41 -1.85 -13.77
N GLU A 2 6.32 -0.54 -13.95
CA GLU A 2 7.48 0.37 -13.90
C GLU A 2 7.90 0.68 -12.46
N GLU A 3 6.93 0.82 -11.55
CA GLU A 3 7.16 1.07 -10.13
C GLU A 3 6.12 0.32 -9.28
N VAL A 4 6.56 -0.25 -8.15
CA VAL A 4 5.70 -0.75 -7.08
C VAL A 4 5.97 0.07 -5.83
N VAL A 5 4.91 0.65 -5.25
CA VAL A 5 5.00 1.36 -3.97
C VAL A 5 4.56 0.44 -2.85
N CYS A 6 5.51 -0.07 -2.07
CA CYS A 6 5.24 -0.94 -0.94
C CYS A 6 5.07 -0.09 0.33
N VAL A 7 3.84 0.03 0.82
CA VAL A 7 3.52 0.72 2.06
C VAL A 7 3.44 -0.27 3.21
N ASP A 8 4.29 -0.11 4.22
CA ASP A 8 4.26 -0.92 5.45
C ASP A 8 4.56 -0.01 6.65
N THR A 9 3.89 -0.25 7.77
CA THR A 9 4.17 0.44 9.04
C THR A 9 5.53 0.05 9.64
N ALA A 10 6.07 -1.11 9.26
CA ALA A 10 7.39 -1.56 9.66
C ALA A 10 8.45 -1.16 8.61
N PRO A 11 9.61 -0.63 9.02
CA PRO A 11 10.66 -0.19 8.10
C PRO A 11 11.46 -1.34 7.45
N ASN A 12 11.10 -2.60 7.72
CA ASN A 12 11.87 -3.78 7.32
C ASN A 12 11.35 -4.47 6.05
N GLY A 13 10.44 -3.85 5.30
CA GLY A 13 9.85 -4.41 4.08
C GLY A 13 10.88 -4.90 3.05
N ALA A 14 11.95 -4.11 2.81
CA ALA A 14 13.03 -4.49 1.89
C ALA A 14 13.73 -5.79 2.30
N SER A 15 14.04 -5.95 3.60
CA SER A 15 14.67 -7.18 4.10
C SER A 15 13.76 -8.40 4.00
N ARG A 16 12.44 -8.22 4.12
CA ARG A 16 11.45 -9.30 4.01
C ARG A 16 11.22 -9.75 2.57
N LEU A 17 11.22 -8.81 1.62
CA LEU A 17 10.97 -9.10 0.21
C LEU A 17 12.22 -9.43 -0.60
N GLY A 18 13.41 -8.98 -0.18
CA GLY A 18 14.65 -9.14 -0.94
C GLY A 18 15.08 -10.59 -1.19
N GLY A 19 14.57 -11.55 -0.42
CA GLY A 19 14.76 -12.98 -0.67
C GLY A 19 13.71 -13.63 -1.58
N LEU A 20 12.66 -12.90 -1.95
CA LEU A 20 11.49 -13.43 -2.66
C LEU A 20 11.36 -12.87 -4.09
N THR A 21 11.88 -11.68 -4.35
CA THR A 21 11.80 -11.02 -5.66
C THR A 21 12.92 -10.01 -5.85
N ASP A 22 13.18 -9.64 -7.10
CA ASP A 22 13.97 -8.45 -7.41
C ASP A 22 13.22 -7.19 -6.93
N LEU A 23 13.94 -6.29 -6.26
CA LEU A 23 13.43 -5.05 -5.67
C LEU A 23 13.75 -3.82 -6.51
N ALA A 24 14.36 -3.96 -7.69
CA ALA A 24 14.81 -2.84 -8.52
C ALA A 24 13.72 -1.78 -8.81
N CYS A 25 12.46 -2.18 -8.87
CA CYS A 25 11.31 -1.28 -9.09
C CYS A 25 10.45 -1.04 -7.84
N VAL A 26 10.89 -1.47 -6.65
CA VAL A 26 10.10 -1.34 -5.42
C VAL A 26 10.56 -0.15 -4.58
N ARG A 27 9.68 0.82 -4.40
CA ARG A 27 9.88 1.91 -3.44
C ARG A 27 9.14 1.58 -2.14
N PHE A 28 9.89 1.55 -1.04
CA PHE A 28 9.33 1.31 0.29
C PHE A 28 8.92 2.63 0.94
N VAL A 29 7.71 2.67 1.50
CA VAL A 29 7.15 3.82 2.20
C VAL A 29 6.69 3.37 3.58
N VAL A 30 7.22 4.04 4.61
CA VAL A 30 6.67 3.96 5.96
C VAL A 30 5.75 5.17 6.14
N PRO A 31 4.43 4.98 6.29
CA PRO A 31 3.51 6.09 6.41
C PRO A 31 3.71 6.84 7.73
N GLU A 32 3.75 8.17 7.67
CA GLU A 32 3.82 9.04 8.84
C GLU A 32 2.43 9.59 9.19
N GLY A 33 2.13 9.70 10.49
CA GLY A 33 0.88 10.26 10.98
C GLY A 33 -0.32 9.31 10.85
N ALA A 34 -1.52 9.88 10.65
CA ALA A 34 -2.74 9.09 10.54
C ALA A 34 -2.75 8.26 9.24
N ILE A 35 -3.14 6.99 9.34
CA ILE A 35 -3.03 6.04 8.23
C ILE A 35 -3.89 6.43 7.02
N ALA A 36 -5.12 6.91 7.24
CA ALA A 36 -6.05 7.25 6.16
C ALA A 36 -5.51 8.32 5.19
N PRO A 37 -5.07 9.51 5.65
CA PRO A 37 -4.47 10.50 4.75
C PRO A 37 -3.13 10.04 4.16
N ALA A 38 -2.34 9.26 4.89
CA ALA A 38 -1.10 8.70 4.36
C ALA A 38 -1.35 7.74 3.18
N LEU A 39 -2.35 6.86 3.30
CA LEU A 39 -2.77 5.97 2.21
C LEU A 39 -3.32 6.77 1.03
N ALA A 40 -4.18 7.77 1.25
CA ALA A 40 -4.72 8.59 0.17
C ALA A 40 -3.61 9.31 -0.63
N ASN A 41 -2.58 9.82 0.05
CA ASN A 41 -1.45 10.46 -0.62
C ASN A 41 -0.67 9.48 -1.51
N VAL A 42 -0.48 8.24 -1.08
CA VAL A 42 0.18 7.21 -1.89
C VAL A 42 -0.72 6.78 -3.05
N LEU A 43 -2.00 6.52 -2.79
CA LEU A 43 -2.94 6.01 -3.77
C LEU A 43 -3.22 6.99 -4.91
N ALA A 44 -3.09 8.30 -4.66
CA ALA A 44 -3.23 9.32 -5.70
C ALA A 44 -2.17 9.23 -6.81
N GLY A 45 -1.05 8.53 -6.58
CA GLY A 45 0.05 8.40 -7.51
C GLY A 45 0.19 7.02 -8.17
N VAL A 46 -0.78 6.11 -8.00
CA VAL A 46 -0.70 4.75 -8.54
C VAL A 46 -1.93 4.39 -9.37
N ASP A 47 -1.74 3.53 -10.38
CA ASP A 47 -2.82 3.12 -11.28
C ASP A 47 -3.79 2.10 -10.64
N ALA A 48 -3.31 1.35 -9.65
CA ALA A 48 -4.07 0.37 -8.89
C ALA A 48 -3.39 0.08 -7.55
N ALA A 49 -4.18 -0.40 -6.58
CA ALA A 49 -3.70 -0.78 -5.27
C ALA A 49 -4.06 -2.23 -4.93
N ILE A 50 -3.16 -2.91 -4.23
CA ILE A 50 -3.36 -4.24 -3.65
C ILE A 50 -3.33 -4.07 -2.13
N ASP A 51 -4.47 -4.29 -1.49
CA ASP A 51 -4.64 -4.23 -0.05
C ASP A 51 -4.36 -5.59 0.58
N LEU A 52 -3.26 -5.64 1.33
CA LEU A 52 -2.84 -6.77 2.17
C LEU A 52 -2.79 -6.35 3.65
N LEU A 53 -3.46 -5.25 4.02
CA LEU A 53 -3.47 -4.76 5.39
C LEU A 53 -4.29 -5.67 6.31
N PRO A 54 -4.00 -5.67 7.62
CA PRO A 54 -4.85 -6.34 8.58
C PRO A 54 -6.25 -5.72 8.60
N GLN A 55 -7.27 -6.54 8.90
CA GLN A 55 -8.69 -6.17 8.86
C GLN A 55 -9.04 -4.80 9.50
N PRO A 56 -8.44 -4.40 10.64
CA PRO A 56 -8.73 -3.10 11.24
C PRO A 56 -8.39 -1.88 10.38
N LEU A 57 -7.48 -2.01 9.40
CA LEU A 57 -7.00 -0.91 8.53
C LEU A 57 -7.62 -0.95 7.13
N MET A 58 -8.40 -1.99 6.81
CA MET A 58 -8.99 -2.14 5.48
C MET A 58 -9.98 -1.03 5.15
N ARG A 59 -10.73 -0.54 6.15
CA ARG A 59 -11.72 0.52 5.92
C ARG A 59 -11.04 1.78 5.40
N GLU A 60 -9.90 2.11 5.97
CA GLU A 60 -9.09 3.27 5.63
C GLU A 60 -8.50 3.12 4.22
N ALA A 61 -8.03 1.92 3.84
CA ALA A 61 -7.58 1.64 2.47
C ALA A 61 -8.70 1.77 1.44
N VAL A 62 -9.89 1.23 1.73
CA VAL A 62 -11.07 1.34 0.86
C VAL A 62 -11.51 2.81 0.72
N GLN A 63 -11.56 3.55 1.82
CA GLN A 63 -11.92 4.96 1.81
C GLN A 63 -10.91 5.78 1.00
N ALA A 64 -9.61 5.55 1.19
CA ALA A 64 -8.57 6.20 0.41
C ALA A 64 -8.74 5.91 -1.10
N ALA A 65 -8.96 4.66 -1.47
CA ALA A 65 -9.18 4.25 -2.86
C ALA A 65 -10.41 4.92 -3.50
N ILE A 66 -11.52 5.04 -2.74
CA ILE A 66 -12.70 5.78 -3.19
C ILE A 66 -12.36 7.27 -3.42
N THR A 67 -11.68 7.90 -2.47
CA THR A 67 -11.31 9.32 -2.55
C THR A 67 -10.42 9.62 -3.75
N THR A 68 -9.44 8.76 -4.02
CA THR A 68 -8.47 8.94 -5.11
C THR A 68 -8.97 8.38 -6.45
N ARG A 69 -10.11 7.68 -6.45
CA ARG A 69 -10.62 6.90 -7.60
C ARG A 69 -9.61 5.85 -8.08
N THR A 70 -8.86 5.25 -7.15
CA THR A 70 -7.88 4.21 -7.45
C THR A 70 -8.54 2.83 -7.37
N PRO A 71 -8.46 1.99 -8.41
CA PRO A 71 -8.88 0.58 -8.33
C PRO A 71 -8.19 -0.15 -7.18
N LEU A 72 -8.93 -0.92 -6.39
CA LEU A 72 -8.43 -1.65 -5.22
C LEU A 72 -8.80 -3.13 -5.30
N VAL A 73 -7.81 -3.99 -5.11
CA VAL A 73 -8.00 -5.44 -4.90
C VAL A 73 -7.61 -5.76 -3.46
N THR A 74 -8.45 -6.50 -2.73
CA THR A 74 -8.17 -6.95 -1.36
C THR A 74 -8.27 -8.47 -1.26
N THR A 75 -7.45 -9.08 -0.41
CA THR A 75 -7.50 -10.53 -0.15
C THR A 75 -8.38 -10.90 1.04
N ASN A 76 -8.96 -9.91 1.70
CA ASN A 76 -9.75 -10.11 2.90
C ASN A 76 -11.25 -10.13 2.57
N TYR A 77 -11.96 -11.08 3.18
CA TYR A 77 -13.41 -11.15 3.16
C TYR A 77 -13.93 -10.23 4.26
N GLY A 78 -14.27 -8.99 3.91
CA GLY A 78 -14.76 -7.97 4.85
C GLY A 78 -15.88 -8.45 5.75
#